data_AF-A0A8S0RUJ1-F1
#
_entry.id   AF-A0A8S0RUJ1-F1
#
_cell.length_a   1.000
_cell.length_b   1.000
_cell.length_c   1.000
_cell.angle_alpha   90.00
_cell.angle_beta   90.00
_cell.angle_gamma   90.00
#
_symmetry.space_group_name_H-M   'P 1'
#
loop_
_entity.id
_entity.type
_entity.pdbx_description
1 polymer ?
#
loop_
_entity_poly.entity_id
_entity_poly.type
_entity_poly.pdbx_seq_one_letter_code
_entity_poly.pdbx_strand_id
1 'polypeptide(L)'
;MDEFNLHLTGDIHAITAANNLLAAAIDTRIFHESTQSDKALFNRLCPPNKEGKRSFNNIMFSRLKKLGISKTNPEELTPEEVKKFARLDIDPESITWRRVMDVNDRFLRKITIGQGPEEKGMVRETGFDISVASEIMAVLALTTSLSDMRERLGKMVIGNSKAGDPITADDLGIGGALTVLMKDAINPTLMQTLEGTPVLVHAGPFANIAHGNSSIVADKIALKLVGPDGFVVTEAGFGADIGTEKFMNIKCRYSGLTPQCAVIVATIRALKMHGGGPQVVAGKPLDHAYVTENVALVEAGCINLARHISNTKAYGVNVVVAINKFSTDSEAELSAVRDAAFAAGAFDAVICSHHAHGGKGAVDLGIAVQKACENVTQPLRFLYPLDISIKEKIEAIAKSYGASGVEYSEQAEKQIEMYSKQGFSHLPICMAKTQYSFSHDASQKGAPSGFILPIRDVRASIGAGFIYPLVGTMSTMPGLPTRPCFYDIDLDTTTGRVIGLS
;
A
#
# COMPACT_ATOMS: atom_id res chain seq x y z
N MET A 1 -6.09 -1.92 23.75
CA MET A 1 -5.73 -2.67 22.53
C MET A 1 -6.97 -3.13 21.78
N ASP A 2 -8.02 -3.54 22.48
CA ASP A 2 -9.29 -3.99 21.88
C ASP A 2 -9.87 -2.98 20.88
N GLU A 3 -10.00 -1.69 21.25
CA GLU A 3 -10.49 -0.64 20.35
C GLU A 3 -9.64 -0.48 19.08
N PHE A 4 -8.32 -0.60 19.21
CA PHE A 4 -7.36 -0.52 18.09
C PHE A 4 -7.50 -1.69 17.12
N ASN A 5 -7.79 -2.88 17.63
CA ASN A 5 -7.94 -4.10 16.82
C ASN A 5 -9.35 -4.26 16.19
N LEU A 6 -10.30 -3.40 16.54
CA LEU A 6 -11.68 -3.46 16.06
C LEU A 6 -12.01 -2.26 15.16
N HIS A 7 -12.94 -1.41 15.57
CA HIS A 7 -13.47 -0.34 14.72
C HIS A 7 -12.67 0.95 14.80
N LEU A 8 -11.89 1.13 15.88
CA LEU A 8 -11.21 2.38 16.22
C LEU A 8 -12.10 3.61 15.91
N THR A 9 -11.71 4.45 14.97
CA THR A 9 -12.41 5.67 14.54
C THR A 9 -13.27 5.50 13.30
N GLY A 10 -13.35 4.28 12.75
CA GLY A 10 -14.19 3.95 11.59
C GLY A 10 -13.56 4.24 10.22
N ASP A 11 -12.25 4.54 10.16
CA ASP A 11 -11.56 4.88 8.91
C ASP A 11 -11.71 3.79 7.84
N ILE A 12 -11.55 2.52 8.23
CA ILE A 12 -11.69 1.37 7.31
C ILE A 12 -13.15 1.19 6.86
N HIS A 13 -14.13 1.55 7.71
CA HIS A 13 -15.54 1.56 7.32
C HIS A 13 -15.82 2.61 6.25
N ALA A 14 -15.28 3.82 6.41
CA ALA A 14 -15.37 4.89 5.41
C ALA A 14 -14.75 4.47 4.07
N ILE A 15 -13.57 3.84 4.09
CA ILE A 15 -12.91 3.28 2.91
C ILE A 15 -13.79 2.22 2.23
N THR A 16 -14.35 1.30 3.03
CA THR A 16 -15.23 0.24 2.53
C THR A 16 -16.46 0.82 1.83
N ALA A 17 -17.12 1.79 2.46
CA ALA A 17 -18.28 2.47 1.89
C ALA A 17 -17.93 3.23 0.61
N ALA A 18 -16.83 3.99 0.60
CA ALA A 18 -16.38 4.75 -0.57
C ALA A 18 -16.02 3.83 -1.76
N ASN A 19 -15.27 2.75 -1.50
CA ASN A 19 -14.88 1.81 -2.55
C ASN A 19 -16.10 1.14 -3.18
N ASN A 20 -17.05 0.70 -2.34
CA ASN A 20 -18.26 0.02 -2.81
C ASN A 20 -19.26 0.97 -3.46
N LEU A 21 -19.29 2.25 -3.08
CA LEU A 21 -20.03 3.28 -3.79
C LEU A 21 -19.47 3.48 -5.21
N LEU A 22 -18.15 3.51 -5.39
CA LEU A 22 -17.54 3.57 -6.73
C LEU A 22 -17.88 2.31 -7.55
N ALA A 23 -17.80 1.12 -6.94
CA ALA A 23 -18.19 -0.12 -7.60
C ALA A 23 -19.66 -0.11 -8.06
N ALA A 24 -20.57 0.37 -7.22
CA ALA A 24 -21.97 0.54 -7.57
C ALA A 24 -22.16 1.52 -8.74
N ALA A 25 -21.47 2.67 -8.71
CA ALA A 25 -21.56 3.67 -9.77
C ALA A 25 -21.07 3.17 -11.13
N ILE A 26 -20.05 2.31 -11.17
CA ILE A 26 -19.59 1.67 -12.42
C ILE A 26 -20.73 0.83 -13.02
N ASP A 27 -21.30 -0.08 -12.22
CA ASP A 27 -22.34 -0.99 -12.69
C ASP A 27 -23.63 -0.22 -13.09
N THR A 28 -24.03 0.78 -12.30
CA THR A 28 -25.14 1.68 -12.62
C THR A 28 -24.90 2.46 -13.91
N ARG A 29 -23.69 2.96 -14.14
CA ARG A 29 -23.36 3.69 -15.37
C ARG A 29 -23.48 2.79 -16.59
N ILE A 30 -22.93 1.58 -16.53
CA ILE A 30 -23.01 0.58 -17.61
C ILE A 30 -24.47 0.25 -17.94
N PHE A 31 -25.29 0.01 -16.91
CA PHE A 31 -26.72 -0.28 -17.08
C PHE A 31 -27.49 0.87 -17.73
N HIS A 32 -27.27 2.11 -17.29
CA HIS A 32 -27.97 3.26 -17.86
C HIS A 32 -27.50 3.59 -19.28
N GLU A 33 -26.23 3.37 -19.60
CA GLU A 33 -25.76 3.47 -20.97
C GLU A 33 -26.43 2.40 -21.85
N SER A 34 -26.39 1.12 -21.48
CA SER A 34 -26.96 0.07 -22.36
C SER A 34 -28.47 0.21 -22.62
N THR A 35 -29.23 0.85 -21.71
CA THR A 35 -30.70 0.87 -21.75
C THR A 35 -31.33 2.18 -22.22
N GLN A 36 -30.55 3.24 -22.44
CA GLN A 36 -31.09 4.57 -22.77
C GLN A 36 -30.52 5.10 -24.09
N SER A 37 -31.28 5.97 -24.77
CA SER A 37 -30.76 6.73 -25.92
C SER A 37 -29.84 7.87 -25.44
N ASP A 38 -28.96 8.35 -26.33
CA ASP A 38 -28.00 9.43 -26.00
C ASP A 38 -28.69 10.68 -25.45
N LYS A 39 -29.78 11.08 -26.10
CA LYS A 39 -30.61 12.22 -25.66
C LYS A 39 -31.24 11.98 -24.29
N ALA A 40 -31.77 10.78 -24.04
CA ALA A 40 -32.41 10.46 -22.77
C ALA A 40 -31.39 10.41 -21.61
N LEU A 41 -30.20 9.85 -21.86
CA LEU A 41 -29.11 9.80 -20.90
C LEU A 41 -28.59 11.21 -20.57
N PHE A 42 -28.30 12.02 -21.60
CA PHE A 42 -27.90 13.41 -21.43
C PHE A 42 -28.94 14.22 -20.64
N ASN A 43 -30.22 14.02 -20.95
CA ASN A 43 -31.30 14.70 -20.26
C ASN A 43 -31.33 14.42 -18.76
N ARG A 44 -30.94 13.20 -18.33
CA ARG A 44 -30.86 12.79 -16.93
C ARG A 44 -29.56 13.23 -16.25
N LEU A 45 -28.46 13.30 -16.99
CA LEU A 45 -27.19 13.81 -16.49
C LEU A 45 -27.22 15.32 -16.26
N CYS A 46 -27.93 16.07 -17.11
CA CYS A 46 -28.04 17.52 -17.03
C CYS A 46 -29.52 17.94 -16.97
N PRO A 47 -30.27 17.59 -15.91
CA PRO A 47 -31.70 17.86 -15.85
C PRO A 47 -31.99 19.37 -15.91
N PRO A 48 -33.10 19.79 -16.54
CA PRO A 48 -33.52 21.19 -16.50
C PRO A 48 -33.91 21.57 -15.07
N ASN A 49 -33.59 22.79 -14.67
CA ASN A 49 -34.09 23.38 -13.43
C ASN A 49 -35.58 23.74 -13.54
N LYS A 50 -36.15 24.34 -12.49
CA LYS A 50 -37.56 24.78 -12.46
C LYS A 50 -37.93 25.78 -13.58
N GLU A 51 -36.95 26.47 -14.16
CA GLU A 51 -37.12 27.42 -15.27
C GLU A 51 -36.90 26.77 -16.65
N GLY A 52 -36.67 25.45 -16.71
CA GLY A 52 -36.37 24.74 -17.95
C GLY A 52 -34.91 24.85 -18.41
N LYS A 53 -34.04 25.53 -17.67
CA LYS A 53 -32.63 25.74 -18.06
C LYS A 53 -31.74 24.63 -17.54
N ARG A 54 -30.81 24.16 -18.38
CA ARG A 54 -29.78 23.18 -17.99
C ARG A 54 -28.49 23.88 -17.58
N SER A 55 -27.73 23.21 -16.72
CA SER A 55 -26.37 23.61 -16.36
C SER A 55 -25.50 22.38 -16.14
N PHE A 56 -24.19 22.51 -16.38
CA PHE A 56 -23.22 21.51 -15.98
C PHE A 56 -22.87 21.68 -14.50
N ASN A 57 -22.78 20.57 -13.78
CA ASN A 57 -22.18 20.58 -12.45
C ASN A 57 -20.65 20.74 -12.56
N ASN A 58 -20.00 21.27 -11.51
CA ASN A 58 -18.55 21.54 -11.52
C ASN A 58 -17.70 20.35 -12.00
N ILE A 59 -18.09 19.13 -11.60
CA ILE A 59 -17.38 17.90 -11.96
C ILE A 59 -17.40 17.59 -13.47
N MET A 60 -18.44 18.03 -14.18
CA MET A 60 -18.62 17.77 -15.60
C MET A 60 -17.64 18.58 -16.46
N PHE A 61 -17.13 19.71 -15.97
CA PHE A 61 -16.14 20.50 -16.70
C PHE A 61 -14.81 19.76 -16.87
N SER A 62 -14.40 18.93 -15.91
CA SER A 62 -13.21 18.08 -16.06
C SER A 62 -13.36 17.12 -17.24
N ARG A 63 -14.56 16.56 -17.40
CA ARG A 63 -14.89 15.68 -18.53
C ARG A 63 -14.95 16.43 -19.85
N LEU A 64 -15.59 17.61 -19.89
CA LEU A 64 -15.64 18.45 -21.10
C LEU A 64 -14.21 18.81 -21.57
N LYS A 65 -13.34 19.21 -20.63
CA LYS A 65 -11.92 19.48 -20.90
C LYS A 65 -11.21 18.25 -21.48
N LYS A 66 -11.41 17.07 -20.90
CA LYS A 66 -10.84 15.80 -21.39
C LYS A 66 -11.30 15.48 -22.82
N LEU A 67 -12.54 15.82 -23.16
CA LEU A 67 -13.11 15.61 -24.49
C LEU A 67 -12.77 16.72 -25.50
N GLY A 68 -12.06 17.77 -25.09
CA GLY A 68 -11.76 18.93 -25.94
C GLY A 68 -12.98 19.82 -26.25
N ILE A 69 -14.02 19.77 -25.41
CA ILE A 69 -15.25 20.56 -25.57
C ILE A 69 -15.14 21.83 -24.71
N SER A 70 -15.14 23.01 -25.33
CA SER A 70 -15.02 24.31 -24.64
C SER A 70 -16.36 24.92 -24.24
N LYS A 71 -17.48 24.37 -24.72
CA LYS A 71 -18.83 24.87 -24.45
C LYS A 71 -19.21 24.65 -22.99
N THR A 72 -19.76 25.68 -22.36
CA THR A 72 -20.15 25.66 -20.95
C THR A 72 -21.66 25.58 -20.74
N ASN A 73 -22.45 25.69 -21.80
CA ASN A 73 -23.90 25.57 -21.78
C ASN A 73 -24.32 24.22 -22.40
N PRO A 74 -25.04 23.36 -21.66
CA PRO A 74 -25.49 22.07 -22.18
C PRO A 74 -26.31 22.14 -23.47
N GLU A 75 -27.07 23.23 -23.68
CA GLU A 75 -27.93 23.40 -24.86
C GLU A 75 -27.14 23.76 -26.14
N GLU A 76 -25.86 24.12 -26.02
CA GLU A 76 -25.00 24.44 -27.17
C GLU A 76 -24.27 23.22 -27.72
N LEU A 77 -24.34 22.07 -27.02
CA LEU A 77 -23.70 20.85 -27.48
C LEU A 77 -24.35 20.31 -28.76
N THR A 78 -23.55 19.93 -29.76
CA THR A 78 -24.05 19.22 -30.93
C THR A 78 -24.49 17.80 -30.54
N PRO A 79 -25.31 17.10 -31.35
CA PRO A 79 -25.66 15.70 -31.09
C PRO A 79 -24.44 14.78 -30.86
N GLU A 80 -23.34 15.01 -31.58
CA GLU A 80 -22.09 14.27 -31.44
C GLU A 80 -21.38 14.58 -30.11
N GLU A 81 -21.34 15.85 -29.70
CA GLU A 81 -20.78 16.25 -28.41
C GLU A 81 -21.62 15.72 -27.25
N VAL A 82 -22.96 15.76 -27.37
CA VAL A 82 -23.89 15.16 -26.42
C VAL A 82 -23.59 13.66 -26.26
N LYS A 83 -23.44 12.94 -27.37
CA LYS A 83 -23.09 11.51 -27.34
C LYS A 83 -21.74 11.27 -26.65
N LYS A 84 -20.68 11.99 -27.05
CA LYS A 84 -19.34 11.86 -26.44
C LYS A 84 -19.33 12.18 -24.94
N PHE A 85 -20.07 13.22 -24.54
CA PHE A 85 -20.17 13.61 -23.14
C PHE A 85 -20.96 12.58 -22.33
N ALA A 86 -22.14 12.17 -22.81
CA ALA A 86 -23.05 11.29 -22.07
C ALA A 86 -22.54 9.84 -21.99
N ARG A 87 -21.78 9.37 -22.97
CA ARG A 87 -21.26 7.99 -23.03
C ARG A 87 -19.82 7.91 -22.54
N LEU A 88 -19.57 7.12 -21.50
CA LEU A 88 -18.21 6.67 -21.19
C LEU A 88 -17.80 5.52 -22.11
N ASP A 89 -18.77 4.74 -22.58
CA ASP A 89 -18.56 3.54 -23.39
C ASP A 89 -17.52 2.60 -22.75
N ILE A 90 -17.70 2.34 -21.44
CA ILE A 90 -16.81 1.47 -20.66
C ILE A 90 -16.76 0.10 -21.33
N ASP A 91 -15.55 -0.40 -21.55
CA ASP A 91 -15.32 -1.79 -21.92
C ASP A 91 -15.42 -2.67 -20.66
N PRO A 92 -16.44 -3.55 -20.55
CA PRO A 92 -16.63 -4.37 -19.36
C PRO A 92 -15.45 -5.28 -19.03
N GLU A 93 -14.70 -5.74 -20.03
CA GLU A 93 -13.55 -6.64 -19.83
C GLU A 93 -12.34 -5.90 -19.25
N SER A 94 -12.29 -4.58 -19.41
CA SER A 94 -11.22 -3.73 -18.90
C SER A 94 -11.39 -3.28 -17.45
N ILE A 95 -12.54 -3.58 -16.81
CA ILE A 95 -12.84 -3.12 -15.46
C ILE A 95 -11.90 -3.79 -14.46
N THR A 96 -11.07 -2.99 -13.82
CA THR A 96 -10.14 -3.44 -12.77
C THR A 96 -10.71 -3.26 -11.36
N TRP A 97 -11.72 -2.39 -11.20
CA TRP A 97 -12.30 -2.08 -9.89
C TRP A 97 -13.13 -3.22 -9.31
N ARG A 98 -12.72 -3.68 -8.13
CA ARG A 98 -13.38 -4.73 -7.34
C ARG A 98 -14.12 -4.12 -6.15
N ARG A 99 -14.97 -4.92 -5.50
CA ARG A 99 -15.61 -4.54 -4.23
C ARG A 99 -14.68 -4.87 -3.06
N VAL A 100 -14.98 -4.37 -1.87
CA VAL A 100 -14.19 -4.69 -0.68
C VAL A 100 -15.04 -4.94 0.56
N MET A 101 -14.46 -5.68 1.51
CA MET A 101 -14.98 -5.87 2.86
C MET A 101 -13.83 -6.14 3.83
N ASP A 102 -13.97 -5.77 5.09
CA ASP A 102 -12.91 -5.98 6.09
C ASP A 102 -13.11 -7.27 6.88
N VAL A 103 -13.26 -8.39 6.17
CA VAL A 103 -13.43 -9.73 6.71
C VAL A 103 -12.68 -10.72 5.83
N ASN A 104 -12.06 -11.72 6.44
CA ASN A 104 -11.34 -12.78 5.73
C ASN A 104 -12.32 -13.78 5.08
N ASP A 105 -12.82 -13.48 3.88
CA ASP A 105 -13.79 -14.31 3.16
C ASP A 105 -13.28 -14.76 1.77
N ARG A 106 -12.70 -15.97 1.72
CA ARG A 106 -12.16 -16.52 0.48
C ARG A 106 -13.20 -16.83 -0.59
N PHE A 107 -14.48 -17.01 -0.26
CA PHE A 107 -15.50 -17.36 -1.26
C PHE A 107 -15.91 -16.15 -2.11
N LEU A 108 -15.59 -14.93 -1.65
CA LEU A 108 -15.83 -13.70 -2.39
C LEU A 108 -14.68 -13.29 -3.31
N ARG A 109 -13.58 -14.07 -3.37
CA ARG A 109 -12.46 -13.83 -4.29
C ARG A 109 -12.92 -13.70 -5.75
N LYS A 110 -13.95 -14.44 -6.14
CA LYS A 110 -14.49 -14.48 -7.49
C LYS A 110 -15.98 -14.77 -7.44
N ILE A 111 -16.79 -13.86 -7.99
CA ILE A 111 -18.26 -13.93 -8.00
C ILE A 111 -18.83 -13.46 -9.34
N THR A 112 -20.10 -13.76 -9.58
CA THR A 112 -20.90 -13.15 -10.65
C THR A 112 -21.97 -12.28 -10.02
N ILE A 113 -22.11 -11.02 -10.49
CA ILE A 113 -23.12 -10.07 -10.03
C ILE A 113 -24.19 -9.83 -11.10
N GLY A 114 -25.27 -9.12 -10.74
CA GLY A 114 -26.32 -8.70 -11.68
C GLY A 114 -27.27 -9.82 -12.10
N GLN A 115 -27.43 -10.86 -11.26
CA GLN A 115 -28.25 -12.03 -11.57
C GLN A 115 -29.75 -11.82 -11.32
N GLY A 116 -30.15 -10.68 -10.76
CA GLY A 116 -31.56 -10.36 -10.54
C GLY A 116 -32.29 -10.07 -11.87
N PRO A 117 -33.64 -10.20 -11.88
CA PRO A 117 -34.43 -9.95 -13.08
C PRO A 117 -34.43 -8.47 -13.50
N GLU A 118 -34.24 -7.54 -12.57
CA GLU A 118 -34.28 -6.09 -12.83
C GLU A 118 -33.03 -5.58 -13.54
N GLU A 119 -31.93 -6.32 -13.45
CA GLU A 119 -30.65 -6.05 -14.11
C GLU A 119 -30.63 -6.48 -15.58
N LYS A 120 -31.76 -6.99 -16.10
CA LYS A 120 -31.99 -7.26 -17.54
C LYS A 120 -30.92 -8.16 -18.17
N GLY A 121 -30.44 -9.15 -17.41
CA GLY A 121 -29.41 -10.09 -17.87
C GLY A 121 -28.01 -9.50 -17.98
N MET A 122 -27.77 -8.28 -17.47
CA MET A 122 -26.45 -7.65 -17.45
C MET A 122 -25.60 -8.19 -16.29
N VAL A 123 -25.14 -9.43 -16.46
CA VAL A 123 -24.24 -10.10 -15.52
C VAL A 123 -22.77 -9.77 -15.82
N ARG A 124 -21.94 -9.70 -14.79
CA ARG A 124 -20.47 -9.70 -14.96
C ARG A 124 -19.76 -10.46 -13.85
N GLU A 125 -18.56 -10.93 -14.19
CA GLU A 125 -17.61 -11.49 -13.24
C GLU A 125 -16.86 -10.37 -12.50
N THR A 126 -16.65 -10.54 -11.20
CA THR A 126 -15.88 -9.63 -10.35
C THR A 126 -15.41 -10.36 -9.08
N GLY A 127 -15.02 -9.63 -8.03
CA GLY A 127 -14.78 -10.18 -6.70
C GLY A 127 -14.61 -9.11 -5.64
N PHE A 128 -14.28 -9.58 -4.44
CA PHE A 128 -13.95 -8.77 -3.29
C PHE A 128 -12.47 -8.88 -2.93
N ASP A 129 -11.91 -7.79 -2.47
CA ASP A 129 -10.63 -7.72 -1.77
C ASP A 129 -10.85 -7.29 -0.31
N ILE A 130 -9.89 -7.52 0.58
CA ILE A 130 -9.97 -6.98 1.93
C ILE A 130 -9.88 -5.45 1.90
N SER A 131 -10.60 -4.72 2.76
CA SER A 131 -10.71 -3.25 2.63
C SER A 131 -9.38 -2.49 2.60
N VAL A 132 -8.38 -2.96 3.36
CA VAL A 132 -7.02 -2.39 3.35
C VAL A 132 -6.24 -2.58 2.04
N ALA A 133 -6.73 -3.45 1.14
CA ALA A 133 -6.20 -3.65 -0.22
C ALA A 133 -6.80 -2.66 -1.25
N SER A 134 -7.80 -1.87 -0.88
CA SER A 134 -8.40 -0.86 -1.75
C SER A 134 -7.37 0.21 -2.15
N GLU A 135 -7.43 0.68 -3.40
CA GLU A 135 -6.69 1.87 -3.82
C GLU A 135 -7.03 3.10 -2.97
N ILE A 136 -8.26 3.20 -2.43
CA ILE A 136 -8.65 4.30 -1.55
C ILE A 136 -7.83 4.32 -0.26
N MET A 137 -7.46 3.14 0.28
CA MET A 137 -6.54 3.06 1.43
C MET A 137 -5.15 3.61 1.07
N ALA A 138 -4.65 3.29 -0.13
CA ALA A 138 -3.37 3.84 -0.61
C ALA A 138 -3.45 5.36 -0.88
N VAL A 139 -4.58 5.86 -1.39
CA VAL A 139 -4.85 7.31 -1.54
C VAL A 139 -4.87 8.00 -0.19
N LEU A 140 -5.54 7.43 0.82
CA LEU A 140 -5.56 7.98 2.17
C LEU A 140 -4.16 8.07 2.76
N ALA A 141 -3.35 7.03 2.57
CA ALA A 141 -1.98 7.01 3.09
C ALA A 141 -1.03 7.99 2.35
N LEU A 142 -1.25 8.26 1.05
CA LEU A 142 -0.37 9.13 0.25
C LEU A 142 -0.87 10.57 0.04
N THR A 143 -2.06 10.91 0.53
CA THR A 143 -2.55 12.28 0.41
C THR A 143 -1.79 13.22 1.34
N THR A 144 -1.65 14.47 0.92
CA THR A 144 -1.03 15.56 1.67
C THR A 144 -2.03 16.54 2.26
N SER A 145 -3.27 16.54 1.78
CA SER A 145 -4.36 17.43 2.21
C SER A 145 -5.72 16.90 1.75
N LEU A 146 -6.81 17.53 2.20
CA LEU A 146 -8.16 17.21 1.70
C LEU A 146 -8.31 17.51 0.20
N SER A 147 -7.69 18.58 -0.28
CA SER A 147 -7.72 18.94 -1.71
C SER A 147 -6.97 17.90 -2.56
N ASP A 148 -5.80 17.47 -2.09
CA ASP A 148 -5.01 16.41 -2.75
C ASP A 148 -5.78 15.07 -2.72
N MET A 149 -6.44 14.75 -1.61
CA MET A 149 -7.24 13.52 -1.50
C MET A 149 -8.39 13.54 -2.52
N ARG A 150 -9.10 14.66 -2.65
CA ARG A 150 -10.16 14.83 -3.65
C ARG A 150 -9.64 14.62 -5.06
N GLU A 151 -8.50 15.22 -5.40
CA GLU A 151 -7.89 15.09 -6.73
C GLU A 151 -7.50 13.63 -7.02
N ARG A 152 -6.85 12.96 -6.06
CA ARG A 152 -6.42 11.56 -6.16
C ARG A 152 -7.61 10.62 -6.32
N LEU A 153 -8.65 10.77 -5.49
CA LEU A 153 -9.88 10.00 -5.61
C LEU A 153 -10.54 10.18 -6.98
N GLY A 154 -10.51 11.40 -7.53
CA GLY A 154 -11.06 11.70 -8.86
C GLY A 154 -10.26 11.11 -10.02
N LYS A 155 -8.93 10.96 -9.86
CA LYS A 155 -8.01 10.41 -10.85
C LYS A 155 -7.95 8.88 -10.89
N MET A 156 -8.52 8.18 -9.90
CA MET A 156 -8.56 6.71 -9.90
C MET A 156 -9.19 6.20 -11.20
N VAL A 157 -8.51 5.25 -11.86
CA VAL A 157 -8.94 4.65 -13.12
C VAL A 157 -9.67 3.35 -12.84
N ILE A 158 -10.91 3.23 -13.32
CA ILE A 158 -11.77 2.07 -13.06
C ILE A 158 -11.72 0.99 -14.16
N GLY A 159 -11.18 1.36 -15.32
CA GLY A 159 -11.14 0.59 -16.55
C GLY A 159 -10.93 1.52 -17.73
N ASN A 160 -11.15 1.03 -18.94
CA ASN A 160 -11.01 1.77 -20.18
C ASN A 160 -12.35 1.90 -20.91
N SER A 161 -12.44 2.87 -21.82
CA SER A 161 -13.48 2.86 -22.86
C SER A 161 -13.16 1.78 -23.89
N LYS A 162 -14.12 1.43 -24.74
CA LYS A 162 -13.88 0.56 -25.91
C LYS A 162 -12.87 1.13 -26.91
N ALA A 163 -12.58 2.44 -26.84
CA ALA A 163 -11.54 3.08 -27.63
C ALA A 163 -10.14 2.98 -26.98
N GLY A 164 -10.04 2.44 -25.75
CA GLY A 164 -8.79 2.31 -25.00
C GLY A 164 -8.44 3.50 -24.10
N ASP A 165 -9.32 4.50 -24.00
CA ASP A 165 -9.09 5.66 -23.14
C ASP A 165 -9.36 5.31 -21.67
N PRO A 166 -8.50 5.71 -20.72
CA PRO A 166 -8.72 5.42 -19.30
C PRO A 166 -9.96 6.17 -18.80
N ILE A 167 -10.86 5.50 -18.08
CA ILE A 167 -12.05 6.10 -17.47
C ILE A 167 -11.81 6.30 -15.99
N THR A 168 -12.04 7.53 -15.49
CA THR A 168 -11.76 7.87 -14.08
C THR A 168 -13.02 7.92 -13.21
N ALA A 169 -12.84 7.96 -11.89
CA ALA A 169 -13.94 8.23 -10.95
C ALA A 169 -14.60 9.60 -11.21
N ASP A 170 -13.85 10.61 -11.65
CA ASP A 170 -14.42 11.90 -12.03
C ASP A 170 -15.21 11.86 -13.35
N ASP A 171 -14.88 10.97 -14.29
CA ASP A 171 -15.72 10.71 -15.47
C ASP A 171 -17.10 10.14 -15.08
N LEU A 172 -17.15 9.37 -13.98
CA LEU A 172 -18.40 8.91 -13.36
C LEU A 172 -19.11 9.99 -12.54
N GLY A 173 -18.44 11.12 -12.26
CA GLY A 173 -18.99 12.22 -11.47
C GLY A 173 -18.94 12.00 -9.95
N ILE A 174 -18.17 11.02 -9.46
CA ILE A 174 -18.30 10.54 -8.08
C ILE A 174 -17.17 10.97 -7.13
N GLY A 175 -16.04 11.50 -7.63
CA GLY A 175 -14.90 11.85 -6.76
C GLY A 175 -15.26 12.79 -5.60
N GLY A 176 -16.25 13.67 -5.78
CA GLY A 176 -16.78 14.51 -4.70
C GLY A 176 -17.51 13.71 -3.61
N ALA A 177 -18.37 12.77 -3.99
CA ALA A 177 -19.09 11.90 -3.05
C ALA A 177 -18.12 10.99 -2.28
N LEU A 178 -17.10 10.45 -2.96
CA LEU A 178 -16.04 9.69 -2.31
C LEU A 178 -15.31 10.54 -1.25
N THR A 179 -15.01 11.79 -1.58
CA THR A 179 -14.35 12.72 -0.65
C THR A 179 -15.22 13.03 0.56
N VAL A 180 -16.54 13.15 0.39
CA VAL A 180 -17.47 13.35 1.51
C VAL A 180 -17.46 12.15 2.46
N LEU A 181 -17.49 10.92 1.93
CA LEU A 181 -17.39 9.70 2.75
C LEU A 181 -16.06 9.61 3.49
N MET A 182 -14.99 10.11 2.89
CA MET A 182 -13.63 10.09 3.44
C MET A 182 -13.29 11.33 4.29
N LYS A 183 -14.20 12.30 4.47
CA LYS A 183 -13.84 13.62 5.02
C LYS A 183 -13.25 13.55 6.43
N ASP A 184 -13.74 12.62 7.24
CA ASP A 184 -13.33 12.47 8.64
C ASP A 184 -12.16 11.50 8.76
N ALA A 185 -12.15 10.47 7.91
CA ALA A 185 -11.10 9.46 7.82
C ALA A 185 -9.76 9.99 7.32
N ILE A 186 -9.65 11.27 6.94
CA ILE A 186 -8.35 11.92 6.64
C ILE A 186 -7.61 12.37 7.91
N ASN A 187 -8.31 12.43 9.06
CA ASN A 187 -7.75 12.94 10.30
C ASN A 187 -7.06 11.80 11.08
N PRO A 188 -5.75 11.89 11.36
CA PRO A 188 -5.05 10.88 12.14
C PRO A 188 -5.61 10.70 13.56
N THR A 189 -5.65 9.45 14.03
CA THR A 189 -6.09 9.12 15.39
C THR A 189 -4.95 9.25 16.38
N LEU A 190 -5.09 10.15 17.35
CA LEU A 190 -4.13 10.30 18.45
C LEU A 190 -4.37 9.24 19.52
N MET A 191 -3.33 8.46 19.80
CA MET A 191 -3.25 7.47 20.86
C MET A 191 -1.98 7.71 21.69
N GLN A 192 -1.65 6.79 22.60
CA GLN A 192 -0.42 6.83 23.38
C GLN A 192 0.17 5.42 23.56
N THR A 193 1.48 5.38 23.77
CA THR A 193 2.19 4.19 24.28
C THR A 193 1.83 3.93 25.75
N LEU A 194 2.26 2.79 26.29
CA LEU A 194 2.13 2.50 27.73
C LEU A 194 2.82 3.52 28.64
N GLU A 195 3.80 4.26 28.12
CA GLU A 195 4.57 5.27 28.86
C GLU A 195 4.10 6.71 28.57
N GLY A 196 2.92 6.87 27.95
CA GLY A 196 2.34 8.19 27.68
C GLY A 196 2.91 8.93 26.48
N THR A 197 3.86 8.35 25.73
CA THR A 197 4.35 8.93 24.48
C THR A 197 3.22 8.99 23.44
N PRO A 198 2.93 10.15 22.83
CA PRO A 198 1.91 10.30 21.79
C PRO A 198 2.19 9.42 20.56
N VAL A 199 1.14 8.82 19.99
CA VAL A 199 1.20 8.00 18.76
C VAL A 199 0.10 8.44 17.81
N LEU A 200 0.42 8.70 16.55
CA LEU A 200 -0.58 8.88 15.50
C LEU A 200 -0.78 7.57 14.75
N VAL A 201 -1.98 7.00 14.87
CA VAL A 201 -2.41 5.81 14.13
C VAL A 201 -3.27 6.26 12.97
N HIS A 202 -2.81 6.03 11.73
CA HIS A 202 -3.58 6.45 10.56
C HIS A 202 -3.15 5.76 9.27
N ALA A 203 -4.16 5.23 8.56
CA ALA A 203 -4.01 4.37 7.38
C ALA A 203 -3.20 3.08 7.61
N GLY A 204 -3.43 2.08 6.75
CA GLY A 204 -2.76 0.78 6.82
C GLY A 204 -2.84 0.01 5.51
N PRO A 205 -2.28 0.54 4.41
CA PRO A 205 -2.28 -0.16 3.12
C PRO A 205 -1.42 -1.43 3.18
N PHE A 206 -1.73 -2.39 2.33
CA PHE A 206 -0.86 -3.55 2.09
C PHE A 206 0.57 -3.13 1.69
N ALA A 207 1.57 -3.87 2.14
CA ALA A 207 2.97 -3.63 1.81
C ALA A 207 3.43 -4.36 0.53
N ASN A 208 2.60 -5.20 -0.10
CA ASN A 208 2.91 -5.84 -1.39
C ASN A 208 2.32 -5.04 -2.56
N ILE A 209 0.99 -4.94 -2.67
CA ILE A 209 0.29 -4.25 -3.76
C ILE A 209 0.19 -2.73 -3.55
N ALA A 210 0.60 -2.24 -2.39
CA ALA A 210 0.75 -0.82 -2.09
C ALA A 210 2.05 -0.61 -1.29
N HIS A 211 2.25 0.62 -0.80
CA HIS A 211 3.51 1.08 -0.23
C HIS A 211 3.73 0.66 1.24
N GLY A 212 2.70 0.20 1.95
CA GLY A 212 2.87 -0.38 3.29
C GLY A 212 3.26 0.60 4.39
N ASN A 213 2.83 1.86 4.32
CA ASN A 213 3.15 2.87 5.33
C ASN A 213 1.88 3.55 5.87
N SER A 214 1.99 4.09 7.09
CA SER A 214 1.02 5.04 7.65
C SER A 214 0.97 6.33 6.82
N SER A 215 -0.04 7.17 7.08
CA SER A 215 -0.30 8.34 6.22
C SER A 215 0.77 9.43 6.24
N ILE A 216 0.94 10.13 5.11
CA ILE A 216 1.75 11.35 5.01
C ILE A 216 1.19 12.48 5.89
N VAL A 217 -0.14 12.60 6.01
CA VAL A 217 -0.78 13.61 6.87
C VAL A 217 -0.35 13.44 8.33
N ALA A 218 -0.32 12.20 8.85
CA ALA A 218 0.15 11.91 10.20
C ALA A 218 1.61 12.31 10.40
N ASP A 219 2.50 11.93 9.48
CA ASP A 219 3.92 12.31 9.58
C ASP A 219 4.11 13.84 9.57
N LYS A 220 3.39 14.56 8.70
CA LYS A 220 3.48 16.03 8.61
C LYS A 220 2.98 16.72 9.88
N ILE A 221 1.88 16.23 10.45
CA ILE A 221 1.35 16.74 11.73
C ILE A 221 2.35 16.43 12.85
N ALA A 222 2.84 15.20 12.95
CA ALA A 222 3.80 14.80 13.97
C ALA A 222 5.07 15.66 13.91
N LEU A 223 5.67 15.83 12.72
CA LEU A 223 6.87 16.65 12.52
C LEU A 223 6.63 18.11 12.92
N LYS A 224 5.44 18.63 12.65
CA LYS A 224 5.08 19.99 13.06
C LYS A 224 4.93 20.13 14.57
N LEU A 225 4.37 19.12 15.24
CA LEU A 225 4.11 19.12 16.69
C LEU A 225 5.38 18.93 17.51
N VAL A 226 6.28 18.03 17.09
CA VAL A 226 7.52 17.77 17.83
C VAL A 226 8.55 18.90 17.69
N GLY A 227 8.45 19.72 16.63
CA GLY A 227 9.33 20.85 16.40
C GLY A 227 10.71 20.48 15.83
N PRO A 228 11.61 21.46 15.66
CA PRO A 228 12.89 21.27 14.97
C PRO A 228 13.85 20.33 15.70
N ASP A 229 13.77 20.26 17.02
CA ASP A 229 14.62 19.40 17.86
C ASP A 229 13.94 18.06 18.20
N GLY A 230 12.73 17.84 17.68
CA GLY A 230 11.91 16.67 17.96
C GLY A 230 12.11 15.54 16.95
N PHE A 231 11.71 14.33 17.36
CA PHE A 231 11.81 13.13 16.54
C PHE A 231 10.43 12.56 16.23
N VAL A 232 10.26 12.12 14.98
CA VAL A 232 9.12 11.31 14.57
C VAL A 232 9.64 9.95 14.15
N VAL A 233 9.19 8.90 14.84
CA VAL A 233 9.47 7.51 14.47
C VAL A 233 8.25 6.98 13.71
N THR A 234 8.49 6.45 12.52
CA THR A 234 7.48 5.81 11.66
C THR A 234 8.06 4.54 11.08
N GLU A 235 7.24 3.70 10.48
CA GLU A 235 7.66 2.39 9.99
C GLU A 235 7.08 2.03 8.61
N ALA A 236 7.57 0.92 8.08
CA ALA A 236 7.14 0.35 6.81
C ALA A 236 6.93 -1.15 6.96
N GLY A 237 5.84 -1.67 6.40
CA GLY A 237 5.53 -3.09 6.45
C GLY A 237 6.53 -3.95 5.68
N PHE A 238 6.72 -5.19 6.14
CA PHE A 238 7.73 -6.15 5.66
C PHE A 238 9.19 -5.70 5.89
N GLY A 239 10.15 -6.34 5.21
CA GLY A 239 11.57 -6.00 5.30
C GLY A 239 11.93 -4.74 4.50
N ALA A 240 13.17 -4.26 4.67
CA ALA A 240 13.65 -3.04 4.02
C ALA A 240 13.74 -3.15 2.48
N ASP A 241 13.75 -4.36 1.94
CA ASP A 241 13.66 -4.65 0.51
C ASP A 241 12.29 -4.33 -0.10
N ILE A 242 11.24 -4.24 0.73
CA ILE A 242 9.90 -3.88 0.28
C ILE A 242 9.46 -2.57 0.95
N GLY A 243 9.36 -2.56 2.29
CA GLY A 243 8.81 -1.44 3.03
C GLY A 243 9.66 -0.19 2.90
N THR A 244 10.96 -0.27 3.23
CA THR A 244 11.86 0.88 3.11
C THR A 244 12.03 1.33 1.66
N GLU A 245 12.14 0.40 0.71
CA GLU A 245 12.20 0.72 -0.73
C GLU A 245 11.01 1.59 -1.15
N LYS A 246 9.79 1.20 -0.77
CA LYS A 246 8.56 1.94 -1.08
C LYS A 246 8.40 3.22 -0.27
N PHE A 247 8.81 3.22 0.99
CA PHE A 247 8.86 4.44 1.79
C PHE A 247 9.72 5.50 1.10
N MET A 248 10.90 5.13 0.61
CA MET A 248 11.81 6.05 -0.07
C MET A 248 11.32 6.40 -1.48
N ASN A 249 11.04 5.42 -2.35
CA ASN A 249 10.74 5.69 -3.76
C ASN A 249 9.30 6.14 -4.03
N ILE A 250 8.38 6.02 -3.06
CA ILE A 250 6.98 6.44 -3.20
C ILE A 250 6.63 7.50 -2.15
N LYS A 251 6.65 7.16 -0.86
CA LYS A 251 6.15 8.05 0.21
C LYS A 251 7.00 9.32 0.35
N CYS A 252 8.33 9.23 0.32
CA CYS A 252 9.22 10.40 0.38
C CYS A 252 9.05 11.30 -0.84
N ARG A 253 8.88 10.73 -2.04
CA ARG A 253 8.62 11.52 -3.26
C ARG A 253 7.34 12.33 -3.17
N TYR A 254 6.25 11.70 -2.72
CA TYR A 254 4.96 12.37 -2.62
C TYR A 254 4.86 13.34 -1.45
N SER A 255 5.47 13.00 -0.32
CA SER A 255 5.42 13.86 0.86
C SER A 255 6.37 15.05 0.78
N GLY A 256 7.49 14.90 0.05
CA GLY A 256 8.63 15.81 0.09
C GLY A 256 9.48 15.67 1.37
N LEU A 257 9.18 14.68 2.22
CA LEU A 257 9.90 14.43 3.46
C LEU A 257 11.15 13.59 3.21
N THR A 258 12.18 13.83 4.01
CA THR A 258 13.47 13.14 3.93
C THR A 258 13.81 12.52 5.29
N PRO A 259 13.94 11.20 5.40
CA PRO A 259 14.37 10.56 6.64
C PRO A 259 15.85 10.83 6.91
N GLN A 260 16.20 11.16 8.15
CA GLN A 260 17.58 11.39 8.59
C GLN A 260 18.31 10.10 8.98
N CYS A 261 17.57 9.10 9.48
CA CYS A 261 18.10 7.81 9.90
C CYS A 261 17.07 6.71 9.61
N ALA A 262 17.54 5.49 9.37
CA ALA A 262 16.73 4.29 9.29
C ALA A 262 17.17 3.31 10.38
N VAL A 263 16.20 2.71 11.08
CA VAL A 263 16.46 1.63 12.03
C VAL A 263 16.09 0.30 11.39
N ILE A 264 17.04 -0.62 11.30
CA ILE A 264 16.78 -2.00 10.84
C ILE A 264 16.71 -2.92 12.05
N VAL A 265 15.57 -3.55 12.26
CA VAL A 265 15.35 -4.48 13.37
C VAL A 265 15.78 -5.89 12.98
N ALA A 266 16.51 -6.56 13.86
CA ALA A 266 16.93 -7.95 13.71
C ALA A 266 16.77 -8.74 15.01
N THR A 267 16.70 -10.07 14.90
CA THR A 267 16.68 -10.99 16.05
C THR A 267 17.57 -12.18 15.75
N ILE A 268 18.16 -12.79 16.79
CA ILE A 268 19.02 -13.97 16.65
C ILE A 268 18.26 -15.11 15.94
N ARG A 269 17.04 -15.39 16.36
CA ARG A 269 16.21 -16.47 15.77
C ARG A 269 15.89 -16.26 14.30
N ALA A 270 15.60 -15.02 13.89
CA ALA A 270 15.36 -14.71 12.48
C ALA A 270 16.65 -14.91 11.66
N LEU A 271 17.80 -14.47 12.18
CA LEU A 271 19.07 -14.65 11.49
C LEU A 271 19.45 -16.14 11.39
N LYS A 272 19.22 -16.94 12.43
CA LYS A 272 19.35 -18.40 12.36
C LYS A 272 18.50 -19.01 11.24
N MET A 273 17.25 -18.55 11.06
CA MET A 273 16.41 -18.98 9.95
C MET A 273 17.02 -18.58 8.61
N HIS A 274 17.58 -17.38 8.52
CA HIS A 274 18.28 -16.94 7.31
C HIS A 274 19.58 -17.70 7.03
N GLY A 275 20.23 -18.25 8.07
CA GLY A 275 21.44 -19.06 7.99
C GLY A 275 21.22 -20.53 7.66
N GLY A 276 19.97 -20.96 7.42
CA GLY A 276 19.63 -22.35 7.07
C GLY A 276 19.03 -23.17 8.20
N GLY A 277 18.52 -22.51 9.25
CA GLY A 277 17.81 -23.20 10.34
C GLY A 277 16.53 -23.92 9.88
N PRO A 278 16.02 -24.87 10.68
CA PRO A 278 14.83 -25.67 10.35
C PRO A 278 13.57 -24.84 10.07
N GLN A 279 12.67 -25.32 9.20
CA GLN A 279 11.48 -24.57 8.85
C GLN A 279 10.59 -24.26 10.07
N VAL A 280 10.30 -22.97 10.28
CA VAL A 280 9.35 -22.52 11.30
C VAL A 280 7.92 -22.61 10.77
N VAL A 281 7.06 -23.29 11.53
CA VAL A 281 5.62 -23.44 11.20
C VAL A 281 4.79 -22.81 12.31
N ALA A 282 3.90 -21.89 11.94
CA ALA A 282 3.01 -21.22 12.89
C ALA A 282 2.20 -22.25 13.70
N GLY A 283 2.12 -22.04 15.02
CA GLY A 283 1.42 -22.93 15.95
C GLY A 283 2.20 -24.19 16.35
N LYS A 284 3.40 -24.43 15.81
CA LYS A 284 4.29 -25.49 16.28
C LYS A 284 5.40 -24.92 17.18
N PRO A 285 5.87 -25.70 18.18
CA PRO A 285 7.06 -25.34 18.93
C PRO A 285 8.25 -25.07 18.00
N LEU A 286 9.10 -24.14 18.40
CA LEU A 286 10.34 -23.87 17.68
C LEU A 286 11.30 -25.05 17.82
N ASP A 287 12.06 -25.32 16.76
CA ASP A 287 13.15 -26.29 16.80
C ASP A 287 14.22 -25.87 17.82
N HIS A 288 14.91 -26.86 18.40
CA HIS A 288 15.96 -26.63 19.39
C HIS A 288 17.02 -25.64 18.90
N ALA A 289 17.37 -25.69 17.60
CA ALA A 289 18.35 -24.81 16.98
C ALA A 289 18.04 -23.31 17.16
N TYR A 290 16.78 -22.94 17.40
CA TYR A 290 16.35 -21.56 17.62
C TYR A 290 16.40 -21.12 19.09
N VAL A 291 16.48 -22.06 20.04
CA VAL A 291 16.41 -21.78 21.47
C VAL A 291 17.70 -22.15 22.21
N THR A 292 18.70 -22.69 21.51
CA THR A 292 20.09 -22.82 21.98
C THR A 292 21.06 -22.01 21.16
N GLU A 293 22.20 -21.70 21.77
CA GLU A 293 23.31 -21.02 21.11
C GLU A 293 23.76 -21.77 19.85
N ASN A 294 23.86 -21.03 18.74
CA ASN A 294 24.44 -21.46 17.48
C ASN A 294 24.94 -20.24 16.69
N VAL A 295 26.14 -19.77 17.07
CA VAL A 295 26.77 -18.58 16.46
C VAL A 295 26.99 -18.75 14.96
N ALA A 296 27.44 -19.93 14.50
CA ALA A 296 27.69 -20.19 13.09
C ALA A 296 26.42 -20.00 12.22
N LEU A 297 25.26 -20.42 12.73
CA LEU A 297 23.99 -20.24 12.03
C LEU A 297 23.56 -18.76 12.00
N VAL A 298 23.84 -18.00 13.06
CA VAL A 298 23.62 -16.55 13.11
C VAL A 298 24.51 -15.84 12.09
N GLU A 299 25.80 -16.14 12.08
CA GLU A 299 26.79 -15.55 11.15
C GLU A 299 26.41 -15.83 9.69
N ALA A 300 26.03 -17.09 9.37
CA ALA A 300 25.55 -17.45 8.04
C ALA A 300 24.30 -16.65 7.63
N GLY A 301 23.42 -16.36 8.58
CA GLY A 301 22.21 -15.56 8.37
C GLY A 301 22.45 -14.06 8.23
N CYS A 302 23.55 -13.53 8.78
CA CYS A 302 23.86 -12.11 8.76
C CYS A 302 24.05 -11.54 7.35
N ILE A 303 24.25 -12.38 6.34
CA ILE A 303 24.26 -11.95 4.93
C ILE A 303 22.93 -11.29 4.52
N ASN A 304 21.79 -11.71 5.09
CA ASN A 304 20.49 -11.07 4.88
C ASN A 304 20.49 -9.64 5.43
N LEU A 305 20.89 -9.47 6.70
CA LEU A 305 21.00 -8.18 7.37
C LEU A 305 21.96 -7.25 6.62
N ALA A 306 23.13 -7.76 6.20
CA ALA A 306 24.12 -7.00 5.47
C ALA A 306 23.57 -6.42 4.16
N ARG A 307 22.75 -7.19 3.42
CA ARG A 307 22.10 -6.67 2.20
C ARG A 307 21.08 -5.59 2.53
N HIS A 308 20.26 -5.75 3.57
CA HIS A 308 19.32 -4.70 3.98
C HIS A 308 20.04 -3.40 4.39
N ILE A 309 21.16 -3.49 5.13
CA ILE A 309 21.99 -2.34 5.48
C ILE A 309 22.53 -1.67 4.20
N SER A 310 23.15 -2.43 3.31
CA SER A 310 23.71 -1.91 2.05
C SER A 310 22.65 -1.22 1.17
N ASN A 311 21.49 -1.87 0.99
CA ASN A 311 20.39 -1.32 0.20
C ASN A 311 19.83 -0.02 0.80
N THR A 312 19.65 0.04 2.11
CA THR A 312 19.15 1.25 2.78
C THR A 312 20.17 2.38 2.70
N LYS A 313 21.46 2.08 2.85
CA LYS A 313 22.54 3.08 2.70
C LYS A 313 22.63 3.65 1.28
N ALA A 314 22.22 2.90 0.25
CA ALA A 314 22.22 3.38 -1.12
C ALA A 314 21.31 4.62 -1.32
N TYR A 315 20.35 4.83 -0.43
CA TYR A 315 19.52 6.05 -0.39
C TYR A 315 20.21 7.26 0.26
N GLY A 316 21.43 7.12 0.78
CA GLY A 316 22.14 8.19 1.48
C GLY A 316 21.72 8.38 2.94
N VAL A 317 21.04 7.41 3.54
CA VAL A 317 20.52 7.48 4.91
C VAL A 317 21.41 6.66 5.85
N ASN A 318 21.68 7.21 7.05
CA ASN A 318 22.39 6.48 8.11
C ASN A 318 21.54 5.30 8.60
N VAL A 319 22.18 4.16 8.88
CA VAL A 319 21.50 2.93 9.31
C VAL A 319 21.94 2.56 10.72
N VAL A 320 20.99 2.49 11.65
CA VAL A 320 21.21 1.91 12.99
C VAL A 320 20.53 0.55 13.06
N VAL A 321 21.22 -0.48 13.55
CA VAL A 321 20.64 -1.80 13.73
C VAL A 321 20.13 -1.96 15.16
N ALA A 322 18.86 -2.32 15.32
CA ALA A 322 18.26 -2.67 16.60
C ALA A 322 18.17 -4.20 16.73
N ILE A 323 18.95 -4.78 17.64
CA ILE A 323 18.98 -6.23 17.89
C ILE A 323 18.05 -6.53 19.06
N ASN A 324 16.83 -6.97 18.77
CA ASN A 324 15.85 -7.27 19.81
C ASN A 324 16.20 -8.59 20.51
N LYS A 325 16.60 -8.49 21.78
CA LYS A 325 17.06 -9.61 22.61
C LYS A 325 15.90 -10.48 23.09
N PHE A 326 16.02 -11.78 22.93
CA PHE A 326 15.19 -12.80 23.57
C PHE A 326 15.94 -13.47 24.73
N SER A 327 15.18 -14.12 25.63
CA SER A 327 15.74 -14.80 26.81
C SER A 327 16.68 -15.97 26.49
N THR A 328 16.58 -16.52 25.28
CA THR A 328 17.40 -17.64 24.79
C THR A 328 18.66 -17.21 24.04
N ASP A 329 18.81 -15.91 23.78
CA ASP A 329 19.91 -15.38 22.97
C ASP A 329 21.17 -15.27 23.83
N SER A 330 22.30 -15.79 23.34
CA SER A 330 23.57 -15.70 24.05
C SER A 330 24.33 -14.41 23.72
N GLU A 331 25.26 -14.01 24.61
CA GLU A 331 26.10 -12.83 24.35
C GLU A 331 27.00 -13.02 23.13
N ALA A 332 27.45 -14.26 22.85
CA ALA A 332 28.24 -14.56 21.66
C ALA A 332 27.43 -14.34 20.37
N GLU A 333 26.18 -14.78 20.34
CA GLU A 333 25.28 -14.56 19.20
C GLU A 333 24.96 -13.07 18.99
N LEU A 334 24.70 -12.35 20.09
CA LEU A 334 24.45 -10.91 20.04
C LEU A 334 25.68 -10.16 19.52
N SER A 335 26.89 -10.53 19.95
CA SER A 335 28.14 -9.95 19.44
C SER A 335 28.32 -10.21 17.96
N ALA A 336 28.09 -11.44 17.49
CA ALA A 336 28.24 -11.80 16.08
C ALA A 336 27.36 -10.94 15.16
N VAL A 337 26.11 -10.65 15.57
CA VAL A 337 25.23 -9.76 14.81
C VAL A 337 25.73 -8.32 14.82
N ARG A 338 26.21 -7.85 15.97
CA ARG A 338 26.77 -6.49 16.10
C ARG A 338 27.98 -6.31 15.19
N ASP A 339 28.90 -7.26 15.19
CA ASP A 339 30.11 -7.24 14.36
C ASP A 339 29.76 -7.30 12.87
N ALA A 340 28.81 -8.16 12.48
CA ALA A 340 28.33 -8.24 11.11
C ALA A 340 27.63 -6.96 10.63
N ALA A 341 26.87 -6.28 11.51
CA ALA A 341 26.24 -5.01 11.20
C ALA A 341 27.27 -3.90 10.94
N PHE A 342 28.31 -3.81 11.77
CA PHE A 342 29.41 -2.87 11.54
C PHE A 342 30.21 -3.19 10.28
N ALA A 343 30.48 -4.47 10.01
CA ALA A 343 31.15 -4.91 8.78
C ALA A 343 30.35 -4.56 7.52
N ALA A 344 29.01 -4.59 7.59
CA ALA A 344 28.12 -4.13 6.54
C ALA A 344 27.99 -2.59 6.44
N GLY A 345 28.58 -1.87 7.40
CA GLY A 345 28.66 -0.42 7.43
C GLY A 345 27.48 0.27 8.11
N ALA A 346 26.78 -0.39 9.04
CA ALA A 346 25.85 0.29 9.93
C ALA A 346 26.57 1.42 10.69
N PHE A 347 25.85 2.51 10.94
CA PHE A 347 26.30 3.63 11.77
C PHE A 347 26.47 3.18 13.24
N ASP A 348 25.50 2.40 13.73
CA ASP A 348 25.57 1.76 15.06
C ASP A 348 24.75 0.46 15.06
N ALA A 349 24.98 -0.39 16.05
CA ALA A 349 24.24 -1.62 16.28
C ALA A 349 24.03 -1.82 17.80
N VAL A 350 22.77 -1.80 18.21
CA VAL A 350 22.35 -1.69 19.62
C VAL A 350 21.47 -2.87 20.03
N ILE A 351 21.82 -3.52 21.13
CA ILE A 351 21.02 -4.58 21.74
C ILE A 351 19.85 -3.94 22.50
N CYS A 352 18.64 -4.37 22.19
CA CYS A 352 17.40 -3.77 22.65
C CYS A 352 16.61 -4.75 23.51
N SER A 353 16.06 -4.28 24.64
CA SER A 353 15.25 -5.08 25.57
C SER A 353 13.92 -4.41 25.95
N HIS A 354 13.45 -3.48 25.12
CA HIS A 354 12.25 -2.68 25.39
C HIS A 354 10.95 -3.50 25.52
N HIS A 355 10.88 -4.70 24.92
CA HIS A 355 9.76 -5.61 25.16
C HIS A 355 9.62 -5.98 26.66
N ALA A 356 10.74 -6.21 27.35
CA ALA A 356 10.75 -6.58 28.77
C ALA A 356 10.85 -5.36 29.71
N HIS A 357 11.48 -4.28 29.26
CA HIS A 357 11.86 -3.16 30.13
C HIS A 357 11.30 -1.78 29.70
N GLY A 358 10.37 -1.73 28.75
CA GLY A 358 9.81 -0.48 28.24
C GLY A 358 10.86 0.43 27.60
N GLY A 359 10.66 1.74 27.67
CA GLY A 359 11.57 2.75 27.11
C GLY A 359 13.00 2.64 27.66
N LYS A 360 13.17 2.22 28.92
CA LYS A 360 14.49 1.98 29.53
C LYS A 360 15.32 0.96 28.74
N GLY A 361 14.67 -0.04 28.13
CA GLY A 361 15.32 -1.06 27.31
C GLY A 361 15.73 -0.61 25.90
N ALA A 362 15.50 0.66 25.53
CA ALA A 362 15.84 1.23 24.24
C ALA A 362 16.55 2.60 24.33
N VAL A 363 17.04 3.00 25.52
CA VAL A 363 17.74 4.28 25.71
C VAL A 363 18.95 4.39 24.79
N ASP A 364 19.80 3.36 24.74
CA ASP A 364 20.98 3.35 23.89
C ASP A 364 20.63 3.42 22.40
N LEU A 365 19.49 2.84 22.00
CA LEU A 365 18.99 2.95 20.63
C LEU A 365 18.57 4.39 20.34
N GLY A 366 17.88 5.05 21.27
CA GLY A 366 17.52 6.47 21.16
C GLY A 366 18.76 7.36 21.00
N ILE A 367 19.80 7.13 21.80
CA ILE A 367 21.08 7.84 21.70
C ILE A 367 21.76 7.60 20.34
N ALA A 368 21.79 6.35 19.88
CA ALA A 368 22.37 6.01 18.58
C ALA A 368 21.62 6.67 17.41
N VAL A 369 20.28 6.66 17.45
CA VAL A 369 19.43 7.33 16.46
C VAL A 369 19.64 8.84 16.48
N GLN A 370 19.70 9.46 17.66
CA GLN A 370 20.00 10.89 17.78
C GLN A 370 21.33 11.23 17.11
N LYS A 371 22.41 10.50 17.45
CA LYS A 371 23.72 10.69 16.82
C LYS A 371 23.69 10.47 15.31
N ALA A 372 22.97 9.46 14.84
CA ALA A 372 22.84 9.20 13.41
C ALA A 372 22.14 10.35 12.68
N CYS A 373 21.11 10.94 13.28
CA CYS A 373 20.39 12.10 12.73
C CYS A 373 21.23 13.39 12.76
N GLU A 374 22.09 13.58 13.77
CA GLU A 374 23.02 14.72 13.85
C GLU A 374 24.17 14.63 12.83
N ASN A 375 24.48 13.41 12.37
CA ASN A 375 25.60 13.12 11.45
C ASN A 375 25.14 12.74 10.04
N VAL A 376 24.08 13.38 9.53
CA VAL A 376 23.65 13.19 8.13
C VAL A 376 24.68 13.78 7.19
N THR A 377 25.29 12.92 6.36
CA THR A 377 26.39 13.30 5.46
C THR A 377 25.98 13.33 3.99
N GLN A 378 24.83 12.77 3.63
CA GLN A 378 24.36 12.67 2.24
C GLN A 378 22.88 13.06 2.14
N PRO A 379 22.47 13.70 1.02
CA PRO A 379 21.06 13.90 0.74
C PRO A 379 20.39 12.58 0.36
N LEU A 380 19.06 12.51 0.53
CA LEU A 380 18.25 11.40 0.05
C LEU A 380 18.43 11.21 -1.47
N ARG A 381 18.73 9.99 -1.88
CA ARG A 381 18.84 9.58 -3.30
C ARG A 381 17.83 8.49 -3.58
N PHE A 382 17.10 8.60 -4.68
CA PHE A 382 16.19 7.53 -5.10
C PHE A 382 16.91 6.50 -5.98
N LEU A 383 16.41 5.26 -6.01
CA LEU A 383 17.03 4.18 -6.81
C LEU A 383 16.96 4.43 -8.32
N TYR A 384 15.98 5.20 -8.77
CA TYR A 384 15.72 5.48 -10.17
C TYR A 384 15.13 6.89 -10.34
N PRO A 385 15.33 7.58 -11.48
CA PRO A 385 14.54 8.76 -11.82
C PRO A 385 13.16 8.36 -12.38
N LEU A 386 12.21 9.29 -12.47
CA LEU A 386 10.83 8.97 -12.88
C LEU A 386 10.60 8.97 -14.40
N ASP A 387 11.47 9.64 -15.14
CA ASP A 387 11.39 9.88 -16.59
C ASP A 387 11.90 8.69 -17.45
N ILE A 388 12.56 7.72 -16.85
CA ILE A 388 12.93 6.46 -17.51
C ILE A 388 11.72 5.51 -17.63
N SER A 389 11.86 4.48 -18.47
CA SER A 389 10.78 3.54 -18.75
C SER A 389 10.34 2.74 -17.52
N ILE A 390 9.13 2.18 -17.60
CA ILE A 390 8.59 1.29 -16.55
C ILE A 390 9.55 0.11 -16.30
N LYS A 391 10.11 -0.49 -17.36
CA LYS A 391 11.01 -1.64 -17.27
C LYS A 391 12.33 -1.28 -16.58
N GLU A 392 12.95 -0.16 -16.95
CA GLU A 392 14.22 0.27 -16.34
C GLU A 392 14.04 0.55 -14.83
N LYS A 393 12.88 1.06 -14.40
CA LYS A 393 12.57 1.23 -12.96
C LYS A 393 12.41 -0.11 -12.24
N ILE A 394 11.74 -1.08 -12.87
CA ILE A 394 11.62 -2.44 -12.32
C ILE A 394 13.01 -3.08 -12.20
N GLU A 395 13.86 -2.95 -13.21
CA GLU A 395 15.23 -3.47 -13.21
C GLU A 395 16.11 -2.83 -12.13
N ALA A 396 15.98 -1.52 -11.90
CA ALA A 396 16.68 -0.84 -10.81
C ALA A 396 16.33 -1.42 -9.44
N ILE A 397 15.04 -1.70 -9.20
CA ILE A 397 14.59 -2.34 -7.97
C ILE A 397 15.07 -3.80 -7.92
N ALA A 398 14.92 -4.56 -9.01
CA ALA A 398 15.33 -5.97 -9.08
C ALA A 398 16.83 -6.16 -8.79
N LYS A 399 17.67 -5.23 -9.25
CA LYS A 399 19.11 -5.22 -8.93
C LYS A 399 19.37 -5.10 -7.43
N SER A 400 18.59 -4.29 -6.72
CA SER A 400 18.69 -4.19 -5.25
C SER A 400 18.34 -5.51 -4.54
N TYR A 401 17.53 -6.36 -5.18
CA TYR A 401 17.22 -7.70 -4.68
C TYR A 401 18.35 -8.71 -4.92
N GLY A 402 19.32 -8.38 -5.78
CA GLY A 402 20.35 -9.29 -6.24
C GLY A 402 19.96 -10.08 -7.48
N ALA A 403 18.90 -9.68 -8.20
CA ALA A 403 18.53 -10.30 -9.46
C ALA A 403 19.57 -9.98 -10.56
N SER A 404 19.80 -10.92 -11.47
CA SER A 404 20.64 -10.72 -12.66
C SER A 404 19.86 -10.13 -13.85
N GLY A 405 18.54 -10.22 -13.81
CA GLY A 405 17.65 -9.70 -14.85
C GLY A 405 16.18 -9.85 -14.47
N VAL A 406 15.31 -9.38 -15.37
CA VAL A 406 13.86 -9.42 -15.22
C VAL A 406 13.26 -10.07 -16.47
N GLU A 407 12.29 -10.95 -16.28
CA GLU A 407 11.53 -11.58 -17.37
C GLU A 407 10.08 -11.14 -17.29
N TYR A 408 9.47 -10.82 -18.42
CA TYR A 408 8.09 -10.32 -18.50
C TYR A 408 7.20 -11.32 -19.22
N SER A 409 6.04 -11.60 -18.65
CA SER A 409 4.99 -12.34 -19.36
C SER A 409 4.41 -11.50 -20.51
N GLU A 410 3.76 -12.16 -21.48
CA GLU A 410 3.03 -11.46 -22.55
C GLU A 410 1.96 -10.50 -21.99
N GLN A 411 1.30 -10.88 -20.90
CA GLN A 411 0.33 -10.03 -20.20
C GLN A 411 1.01 -8.77 -19.62
N ALA A 412 2.16 -8.94 -18.96
CA ALA A 412 2.91 -7.82 -18.39
C ALA A 412 3.37 -6.85 -19.48
N GLU A 413 3.85 -7.36 -20.62
CA GLU A 413 4.24 -6.55 -21.79
C GLU A 413 3.07 -5.70 -22.30
N LYS A 414 1.90 -6.31 -22.50
CA LYS A 414 0.68 -5.60 -22.94
C LYS A 414 0.28 -4.48 -21.98
N GLN A 415 0.32 -4.74 -20.67
CA GLN A 415 -0.03 -3.75 -19.66
C GLN A 415 0.98 -2.59 -19.63
N ILE A 416 2.29 -2.88 -19.71
CA ILE A 416 3.34 -1.86 -19.76
C ILE A 416 3.17 -0.96 -20.99
N GLU A 417 2.90 -1.53 -22.15
CA GLU A 417 2.65 -0.79 -23.39
C GLU A 417 1.42 0.11 -23.26
N MET A 418 0.32 -0.42 -22.72
CA MET A 418 -0.92 0.33 -22.50
C MET A 418 -0.69 1.52 -21.55
N TYR A 419 -0.10 1.28 -20.38
CA TYR A 419 0.17 2.37 -19.42
C TYR A 419 1.12 3.42 -19.98
N SER A 420 2.05 3.01 -20.85
CA SER A 420 2.95 3.96 -21.51
C SER A 420 2.21 4.84 -22.53
N LYS A 421 1.34 4.25 -23.36
CA LYS A 421 0.48 5.00 -24.30
C LYS A 421 -0.48 5.96 -23.57
N GLN A 422 -0.96 5.57 -22.39
CA GLN A 422 -1.83 6.39 -21.55
C GLN A 422 -1.08 7.48 -20.77
N GLY A 423 0.26 7.55 -20.88
CA GLY A 423 1.07 8.59 -20.25
C GLY A 423 1.41 8.32 -18.78
N PHE A 424 1.22 7.10 -18.28
CA PHE A 424 1.49 6.74 -16.88
C PHE A 424 2.92 6.26 -16.64
N SER A 425 3.79 6.26 -17.66
CA SER A 425 5.18 5.84 -17.53
C SER A 425 5.98 6.61 -16.48
N HIS A 426 5.55 7.80 -16.06
CA HIS A 426 6.26 8.62 -15.07
C HIS A 426 5.97 8.23 -13.61
N LEU A 427 5.04 7.30 -13.37
CA LEU A 427 4.69 6.88 -12.01
C LEU A 427 5.78 5.98 -11.39
N PRO A 428 6.01 6.04 -10.06
CA PRO A 428 6.91 5.12 -9.37
C PRO A 428 6.38 3.67 -9.38
N ILE A 429 7.28 2.74 -9.07
CA ILE A 429 7.03 1.30 -9.06
C ILE A 429 6.82 0.80 -7.63
N CYS A 430 5.79 -0.01 -7.42
CA CYS A 430 5.48 -0.70 -6.17
C CYS A 430 5.58 -2.22 -6.39
N MET A 431 6.73 -2.83 -6.09
CA MET A 431 6.92 -4.27 -6.29
C MET A 431 6.03 -5.13 -5.40
N ALA A 432 5.23 -6.00 -6.01
CA ALA A 432 4.42 -6.98 -5.30
C ALA A 432 5.06 -8.37 -5.36
N LYS A 433 5.93 -8.67 -4.39
CA LYS A 433 6.63 -9.95 -4.24
C LYS A 433 6.44 -10.54 -2.84
N THR A 434 6.90 -11.77 -2.64
CA THR A 434 6.94 -12.36 -1.30
C THR A 434 7.86 -11.57 -0.38
N GLN A 435 7.44 -11.39 0.87
CA GLN A 435 8.22 -10.74 1.93
C GLN A 435 9.27 -11.66 2.56
N TYR A 436 9.28 -12.95 2.22
CA TYR A 436 10.09 -13.95 2.91
C TYR A 436 11.45 -14.22 2.26
N SER A 437 11.74 -13.54 1.15
CA SER A 437 12.98 -13.65 0.37
C SER A 437 13.20 -12.37 -0.44
N PHE A 438 14.47 -12.06 -0.74
CA PHE A 438 14.80 -11.05 -1.76
C PHE A 438 14.33 -11.49 -3.16
N SER A 439 14.31 -12.80 -3.43
CA SER A 439 13.85 -13.35 -4.70
C SER A 439 12.32 -13.50 -4.75
N HIS A 440 11.84 -14.08 -5.85
CA HIS A 440 10.43 -14.43 -6.02
C HIS A 440 10.03 -15.72 -5.26
N ASP A 441 11.01 -16.47 -4.73
CA ASP A 441 10.82 -17.74 -4.03
C ASP A 441 10.98 -17.57 -2.52
N ALA A 442 9.87 -17.73 -1.78
CA ALA A 442 9.80 -17.57 -0.33
C ALA A 442 10.68 -18.56 0.46
N SER A 443 11.08 -19.67 -0.16
CA SER A 443 11.94 -20.69 0.46
C SER A 443 13.42 -20.29 0.47
N GLN A 444 13.85 -19.39 -0.42
CA GLN A 444 15.23 -18.94 -0.52
C GLN A 444 15.57 -17.96 0.60
N LYS A 445 16.35 -18.43 1.58
CA LYS A 445 16.78 -17.67 2.75
C LYS A 445 18.12 -16.97 2.53
N GLY A 446 18.57 -16.21 3.52
CA GLY A 446 19.77 -15.38 3.41
C GLY A 446 19.61 -14.24 2.41
N ALA A 447 20.52 -14.16 1.45
CA ALA A 447 20.61 -13.09 0.44
C ALA A 447 20.84 -13.69 -0.96
N PRO A 448 19.84 -14.37 -1.55
CA PRO A 448 19.98 -15.04 -2.85
C PRO A 448 20.37 -14.06 -3.96
N SER A 449 21.19 -14.47 -4.92
CA SER A 449 21.67 -13.63 -6.02
C SER A 449 21.72 -14.37 -7.34
N GLY A 450 21.71 -13.63 -8.46
CA GLY A 450 21.84 -14.19 -9.80
C GLY A 450 20.56 -14.78 -10.39
N PHE A 451 19.44 -14.68 -9.68
CA PHE A 451 18.14 -15.15 -10.15
C PHE A 451 17.52 -14.17 -11.16
N ILE A 452 16.66 -14.69 -12.04
CA ILE A 452 15.79 -13.87 -12.90
C ILE A 452 14.49 -13.58 -12.14
N LEU A 453 14.08 -12.31 -12.10
CA LEU A 453 12.84 -11.90 -11.46
C LEU A 453 11.68 -11.98 -12.48
N PRO A 454 10.69 -12.87 -12.29
CA PRO A 454 9.55 -12.93 -13.19
C PRO A 454 8.54 -11.83 -12.88
N ILE A 455 8.00 -11.16 -13.90
CA ILE A 455 6.88 -10.23 -13.82
C ILE A 455 5.70 -10.85 -14.58
N ARG A 456 4.68 -11.26 -13.84
CA ARG A 456 3.53 -12.01 -14.38
C ARG A 456 2.43 -11.13 -14.94
N ASP A 457 2.26 -9.95 -14.37
CA ASP A 457 1.24 -8.98 -14.73
C ASP A 457 1.68 -7.61 -14.19
N VAL A 458 1.14 -6.53 -14.76
CA VAL A 458 1.40 -5.16 -14.29
C VAL A 458 0.08 -4.46 -14.12
N ARG A 459 -0.13 -3.88 -12.94
CA ARG A 459 -1.33 -3.13 -12.61
C ARG A 459 -0.97 -1.72 -12.16
N ALA A 460 -1.96 -0.84 -12.06
CA ALA A 460 -1.73 0.51 -11.61
C ALA A 460 -2.81 0.99 -10.64
N SER A 461 -2.37 1.78 -9.66
CA SER A 461 -3.22 2.56 -8.76
C SER A 461 -2.97 4.02 -9.07
N ILE A 462 -3.69 4.55 -10.06
CA ILE A 462 -3.43 5.85 -10.67
C ILE A 462 -3.76 7.01 -9.73
N GLY A 463 -4.81 6.90 -8.92
CA GLY A 463 -5.14 7.88 -7.89
C GLY A 463 -4.11 7.88 -6.76
N ALA A 464 -3.63 6.71 -6.35
CA ALA A 464 -2.54 6.61 -5.39
C ALA A 464 -1.19 7.09 -5.98
N GLY A 465 -1.01 6.93 -7.29
CA GLY A 465 0.16 7.38 -8.03
C GLY A 465 1.27 6.33 -8.13
N PHE A 466 0.97 5.06 -8.42
CA PHE A 466 2.05 4.10 -8.70
C PHE A 466 1.57 2.96 -9.61
N ILE A 467 2.55 2.33 -10.26
CA ILE A 467 2.39 1.08 -11.00
C ILE A 467 2.92 -0.05 -10.13
N TYR A 468 2.18 -1.15 -9.98
CA TYR A 468 2.58 -2.29 -9.16
C TYR A 468 2.66 -3.58 -10.00
N PRO A 469 3.86 -3.99 -10.41
CA PRO A 469 4.08 -5.26 -11.07
C PRO A 469 3.99 -6.45 -10.10
N LEU A 470 3.37 -7.53 -10.56
CA LEU A 470 3.12 -8.75 -9.80
C LEU A 470 4.21 -9.77 -10.10
N VAL A 471 5.06 -10.04 -9.10
CA VAL A 471 6.15 -11.02 -9.21
C VAL A 471 5.65 -12.45 -9.00
N GLY A 472 4.67 -12.61 -8.10
CA GLY A 472 4.05 -13.89 -7.76
C GLY A 472 2.54 -13.79 -7.65
N THR A 473 1.89 -14.87 -7.23
CA THR A 473 0.47 -14.87 -6.90
C THR A 473 0.26 -14.23 -5.54
N MET A 474 -0.52 -13.15 -5.50
CA MET A 474 -0.89 -12.46 -4.26
C MET A 474 -2.39 -12.59 -4.04
N SER A 475 -2.77 -13.07 -2.86
CA SER A 475 -4.17 -13.06 -2.45
C SER A 475 -4.48 -11.74 -1.77
N THR A 476 -5.37 -10.97 -2.37
CA THR A 476 -5.92 -9.72 -1.82
C THR A 476 -7.13 -9.95 -0.93
N MET A 477 -7.60 -11.19 -0.83
CA MET A 477 -8.68 -11.60 0.08
C MET A 477 -8.24 -12.85 0.86
N PRO A 478 -7.77 -12.70 2.11
CA PRO A 478 -7.39 -13.83 2.95
C PRO A 478 -8.58 -14.74 3.25
N GLY A 479 -8.28 -15.96 3.70
CA GLY A 479 -9.30 -16.89 4.20
C GLY A 479 -9.02 -17.25 5.64
N LEU A 480 -10.06 -17.69 6.35
CA LEU A 480 -9.93 -18.20 7.71
C LEU A 480 -9.20 -19.56 7.74
N PRO A 481 -8.44 -19.85 8.82
CA PRO A 481 -7.86 -21.18 9.04
C PRO A 481 -8.94 -22.19 9.47
N THR A 482 -8.59 -23.48 9.60
CA THR A 482 -9.51 -24.52 10.10
C THR A 482 -10.06 -24.22 11.49
N ARG A 483 -9.23 -23.66 12.38
CA ARG A 483 -9.61 -23.18 13.70
C ARG A 483 -9.39 -21.67 13.79
N PRO A 484 -10.34 -20.84 13.35
CA PRO A 484 -10.26 -19.38 13.45
C PRO A 484 -10.27 -18.91 14.91
N CYS A 485 -9.72 -17.72 15.18
CA CYS A 485 -9.64 -17.16 16.54
C CYS A 485 -11.00 -16.86 17.16
N PHE A 486 -12.07 -16.68 16.36
CA PHE A 486 -13.40 -16.40 16.89
C PHE A 486 -13.97 -17.52 17.78
N TYR A 487 -13.36 -18.72 17.79
CA TYR A 487 -13.72 -19.77 18.76
C TYR A 487 -13.36 -19.40 20.20
N ASP A 488 -12.39 -18.51 20.38
CA ASP A 488 -11.89 -18.08 21.69
C ASP A 488 -12.34 -16.66 22.04
N ILE A 489 -12.94 -15.94 21.08
CA ILE A 489 -13.38 -14.56 21.26
C ILE A 489 -14.80 -14.54 21.84
N ASP A 490 -14.99 -13.82 22.93
CA ASP A 490 -16.31 -13.60 23.54
C ASP A 490 -16.36 -12.23 24.26
N LEU A 491 -17.51 -11.90 24.84
CA LEU A 491 -17.73 -10.68 25.61
C LEU A 491 -18.31 -11.04 26.98
N ASP A 492 -17.65 -10.57 28.05
CA ASP A 492 -18.29 -10.58 29.37
C ASP A 492 -19.49 -9.63 29.36
N THR A 493 -20.70 -10.19 29.38
CA THR A 493 -21.96 -9.43 29.29
C THR A 493 -22.28 -8.61 30.53
N THR A 494 -21.56 -8.81 31.64
CA THR A 494 -21.70 -8.00 32.85
C THR A 494 -20.75 -6.81 32.83
N THR A 495 -19.50 -7.02 32.42
CA THR A 495 -18.45 -5.97 32.48
C THR A 495 -18.22 -5.25 31.16
N GLY A 496 -18.68 -5.82 30.03
CA GLY A 496 -18.36 -5.34 28.68
C GLY A 496 -16.92 -5.64 28.26
N ARG A 497 -16.17 -6.45 29.03
CA ARG A 497 -14.78 -6.79 28.73
C ARG A 497 -14.71 -7.82 27.60
N VAL A 498 -13.85 -7.56 26.62
CA VAL A 498 -13.55 -8.51 25.54
C VAL A 498 -12.68 -9.66 26.07
N ILE A 499 -13.02 -10.89 25.67
CA ILE A 499 -12.32 -12.13 26.01
C ILE A 499 -11.67 -12.68 24.73
N GLY A 500 -10.43 -13.16 24.81
CA GLY A 500 -9.74 -13.87 23.72
C GLY A 500 -9.30 -13.01 22.52
N LEU A 501 -9.48 -11.69 22.59
CA LEU A 501 -8.92 -10.74 21.64
C LEU A 501 -7.55 -10.26 22.15
N SER A 502 -6.48 -10.75 21.53
CA SER A 502 -5.05 -10.52 21.81
C SER A 502 -4.44 -11.15 23.07
#